data_AF-A0A3A8BB91-F1
#
_entry.id   AF-A0A3A8BB91-F1
#
_cell.length_a   1.000
_cell.length_b   1.000
_cell.length_c   1.000
_cell.angle_alpha   90.00
_cell.angle_beta   90.00
_cell.angle_gamma   90.00
#
_symmetry.space_group_name_H-M   'P 1'
#
loop_
_entity.id
_entity.type
_entity.pdbx_description
1 polymer ?
#
loop_
_entity_poly.entity_id
_entity_poly.type
_entity_poly.pdbx_seq_one_letter_code
_entity_poly.pdbx_strand_id
1 'polypeptide(L)'
;MNRLLIAALTGTAVAAALAAPVSASTYNITIQGTDAIFLAGRTDLTIPDPSAPWGDNNPATDDGMLRHGNSTPEEAKETLPPSLGVAGGDIVRVLDPVSGGINFFNGNLNGFFGPEGNSSLTSSTIAGFGGISGYKGTQGALVGVFLDGSIPSGGPMPTTLDFAVVGTDFASLSPGLGQVFFIGDGQTSGGVFHEFVAPTGATRVFFGVPDAFAFNGVPGAYDDNDGSYKIRVGINAIPTIPLPAGALLLISALGAFGLIGRRRA
;
A
#
# COMPACT_ATOMS: atom_id res chain seq x y z
N MET A 1 -29.56 -14.84 70.23
CA MET A 1 -30.08 -14.15 69.02
C MET A 1 -29.07 -13.09 68.60
N ASN A 2 -28.62 -13.16 67.34
CA ASN A 2 -27.97 -12.12 66.53
C ASN A 2 -26.57 -11.58 66.97
N ARG A 3 -25.58 -11.40 66.10
CA ARG A 3 -25.42 -11.61 64.65
C ARG A 3 -23.91 -11.58 64.35
N LEU A 4 -23.40 -12.58 63.62
CA LEU A 4 -22.08 -12.53 63.00
C LEU A 4 -22.11 -11.50 61.86
N LEU A 5 -21.23 -10.50 61.89
CA LEU A 5 -20.96 -9.62 60.76
C LEU A 5 -19.84 -10.25 59.92
N ILE A 6 -20.22 -10.84 58.78
CA ILE A 6 -19.30 -11.26 57.73
C ILE A 6 -19.04 -10.02 56.86
N ALA A 7 -17.83 -9.47 56.93
CA ALA A 7 -17.37 -8.46 56.00
C ALA A 7 -17.06 -9.13 54.65
N ALA A 8 -17.87 -8.85 53.63
CA ALA A 8 -17.60 -9.26 52.27
C ALA A 8 -16.54 -8.32 51.65
N LEU A 9 -15.32 -8.82 51.43
CA LEU A 9 -14.35 -8.15 50.57
C LEU A 9 -14.83 -8.31 49.11
N THR A 10 -15.37 -7.24 48.53
CA THR A 10 -15.61 -7.16 47.09
C THR A 10 -14.28 -6.90 46.40
N GLY A 11 -13.62 -7.97 45.95
CA GLY A 11 -12.46 -7.87 45.08
C GLY A 11 -12.87 -7.41 43.68
N THR A 12 -12.51 -6.18 43.33
CA THR A 12 -12.59 -5.69 41.95
C THR A 12 -11.57 -6.47 41.12
N ALA A 13 -12.02 -7.44 40.35
CA ALA A 13 -11.19 -8.10 39.35
C ALA A 13 -10.94 -7.11 38.21
N VAL A 14 -9.76 -6.47 38.20
CA VAL A 14 -9.25 -5.79 37.01
C VAL A 14 -8.90 -6.90 36.02
N ALA A 15 -9.80 -7.14 35.06
CA ALA A 15 -9.48 -7.96 33.91
C ALA A 15 -8.44 -7.21 33.07
N ALA A 16 -7.16 -7.51 33.29
CA ALA A 16 -6.14 -7.16 32.33
C ALA A 16 -6.47 -7.94 31.05
N ALA A 17 -7.02 -7.26 30.06
CA ALA A 17 -7.11 -7.80 28.71
C ALA A 17 -5.67 -8.04 28.24
N LEU A 18 -5.23 -9.30 28.33
CA LEU A 18 -3.99 -9.72 27.70
C LEU A 18 -4.20 -9.56 26.20
N ALA A 19 -3.70 -8.45 25.63
CA ALA A 19 -3.57 -8.31 24.20
C ALA A 19 -2.77 -9.54 23.71
N ALA A 20 -3.37 -10.31 22.80
CA ALA A 20 -2.65 -11.41 22.15
C ALA A 20 -1.34 -10.86 21.56
N PRO A 21 -0.23 -11.62 21.58
CA PRO A 21 1.00 -11.18 20.96
C PRO A 21 0.70 -10.85 19.50
N VAL A 22 0.90 -9.59 19.15
CA VAL A 22 0.76 -9.09 17.80
C VAL A 22 1.84 -9.76 16.96
N SER A 23 1.44 -10.62 16.01
CA SER A 23 2.39 -11.37 15.18
C SER A 23 3.16 -10.41 14.26
N ALA A 24 4.48 -10.38 14.41
CA ALA A 24 5.37 -9.62 13.54
C ALA A 24 5.75 -10.46 12.31
N SER A 25 5.60 -9.91 11.10
CA SER A 25 5.89 -10.60 9.85
C SER A 25 6.39 -9.65 8.76
N THR A 26 7.15 -10.19 7.79
CA THR A 26 7.72 -9.41 6.69
C THR A 26 7.52 -10.16 5.36
N TYR A 27 7.11 -9.43 4.33
CA TYR A 27 6.77 -9.96 3.01
C TYR A 27 7.54 -9.19 1.93
N ASN A 28 7.97 -9.90 0.87
CA ASN A 28 8.42 -9.26 -0.37
C ASN A 28 7.29 -9.37 -1.39
N ILE A 29 6.90 -8.25 -1.97
CA ILE A 29 5.79 -8.18 -2.94
C ILE A 29 6.29 -7.44 -4.17
N THR A 30 5.89 -7.89 -5.35
CA THR A 30 6.01 -7.09 -6.58
C THR A 30 4.64 -6.48 -6.87
N ILE A 31 4.61 -5.17 -7.09
CA ILE A 31 3.44 -4.42 -7.52
C ILE A 31 3.64 -4.06 -8.98
N GLN A 32 2.80 -4.59 -9.86
CA GLN A 32 2.83 -4.31 -11.28
C GLN A 32 2.24 -2.93 -11.56
N GLY A 33 2.68 -2.26 -12.64
CA GLY A 33 2.03 -1.04 -13.13
C GLY A 33 0.54 -1.21 -13.43
N THR A 34 0.12 -2.44 -13.71
CA THR A 34 -1.26 -2.85 -13.95
C THR A 34 -2.06 -3.18 -12.69
N ASP A 35 -1.45 -3.20 -11.49
CA ASP A 35 -2.14 -3.50 -10.24
C ASP A 35 -3.03 -2.33 -9.82
N ALA A 36 -4.24 -2.29 -10.39
CA ALA A 36 -5.17 -1.19 -10.25
C ALA A 36 -5.77 -1.15 -8.84
N ILE A 37 -5.36 -0.19 -8.01
CA ILE A 37 -5.81 -0.10 -6.62
C ILE A 37 -7.34 -0.07 -6.49
N PHE A 38 -8.02 0.53 -7.47
CA PHE A 38 -9.48 0.65 -7.52
C PHE A 38 -10.19 -0.69 -7.79
N LEU A 39 -9.46 -1.75 -8.13
CA LEU A 39 -9.94 -3.13 -8.22
C LEU A 39 -9.66 -3.96 -6.96
N ALA A 40 -9.10 -3.37 -5.89
CA ALA A 40 -8.78 -4.08 -4.66
C ALA A 40 -9.99 -4.85 -4.11
N GLY A 41 -9.88 -6.17 -4.01
CA GLY A 41 -10.95 -7.04 -3.50
C GLY A 41 -12.17 -7.22 -4.42
N ARG A 42 -12.19 -6.65 -5.63
CA ARG A 42 -13.28 -6.75 -6.62
C ARG A 42 -13.29 -8.08 -7.38
N THR A 43 -13.39 -9.18 -6.65
CA THR A 43 -13.46 -10.53 -7.24
C THR A 43 -14.79 -10.81 -7.95
N ASP A 44 -15.74 -9.88 -7.89
CA ASP A 44 -17.02 -9.90 -8.59
C ASP A 44 -16.91 -9.44 -10.06
N LEU A 45 -15.82 -8.77 -10.43
CA LEU A 45 -15.63 -8.23 -11.77
C LEU A 45 -14.80 -9.16 -12.65
N THR A 46 -15.13 -9.18 -13.93
CA THR A 46 -14.26 -9.76 -14.97
C THR A 46 -13.52 -8.64 -15.66
N ILE A 47 -12.19 -8.65 -15.58
CA ILE A 47 -11.34 -7.66 -16.27
C ILE A 47 -11.40 -7.92 -17.79
N PRO A 48 -11.85 -6.96 -18.61
CA PRO A 48 -11.92 -7.10 -20.06
C PRO A 48 -10.54 -7.41 -20.65
N ASP A 49 -10.49 -8.14 -21.76
CA ASP A 49 -9.25 -8.36 -22.50
C ASP A 49 -8.64 -7.04 -22.97
N PRO A 50 -7.29 -6.92 -23.09
CA PRO A 50 -6.63 -5.64 -23.33
C PRO A 50 -7.17 -4.83 -24.50
N SER A 51 -7.66 -5.50 -25.55
CA SER A 51 -8.23 -4.88 -26.75
C SER A 51 -9.69 -4.41 -26.60
N ALA A 52 -10.32 -4.66 -25.46
CA ALA A 52 -11.69 -4.28 -25.16
C ALA A 52 -11.74 -3.11 -24.15
N PRO A 53 -12.69 -2.17 -24.30
CA PRO A 53 -12.91 -1.16 -23.29
C PRO A 53 -13.49 -1.77 -22.00
N TRP A 54 -13.35 -1.02 -20.90
CA TRP A 54 -14.26 -1.15 -19.77
C TRP A 54 -15.61 -0.55 -20.15
N GLY A 55 -16.71 -1.21 -19.76
CA GLY A 55 -18.07 -0.70 -19.94
C GLY A 55 -18.35 -0.21 -21.37
N ASP A 56 -18.91 1.00 -21.46
CA ASP A 56 -19.10 1.73 -22.72
C ASP A 56 -17.98 2.75 -23.00
N ASN A 57 -16.95 2.81 -22.15
CA ASN A 57 -15.82 3.73 -22.19
C ASN A 57 -16.20 5.21 -22.20
N ASN A 58 -17.36 5.55 -21.64
CA ASN A 58 -17.81 6.93 -21.56
C ASN A 58 -17.76 7.39 -20.09
N PRO A 59 -16.88 8.34 -19.73
CA PRO A 59 -16.74 8.81 -18.35
C PRO A 59 -18.05 9.31 -17.70
N ALA A 60 -19.07 9.67 -18.50
CA ALA A 60 -20.36 10.13 -18.01
C ALA A 60 -21.35 9.00 -17.69
N THR A 61 -21.14 7.80 -18.22
CA THR A 61 -22.05 6.65 -18.12
C THR A 61 -21.38 5.37 -17.63
N ASP A 62 -20.06 5.29 -17.72
CA ASP A 62 -19.23 4.24 -17.15
C ASP A 62 -19.11 4.48 -15.64
N ASP A 63 -19.68 3.56 -14.86
CA ASP A 63 -19.65 3.58 -13.40
C ASP A 63 -18.44 2.82 -12.82
N GLY A 64 -17.52 2.42 -13.69
CA GLY A 64 -16.42 1.52 -13.37
C GLY A 64 -15.03 2.12 -13.49
N MET A 65 -14.39 1.73 -14.58
CA MET A 65 -13.01 2.03 -14.93
C MET A 65 -13.00 2.46 -16.40
N LEU A 66 -11.98 3.16 -16.87
CA LEU A 66 -11.82 3.48 -18.29
C LEU A 66 -10.57 2.82 -18.87
N ARG A 67 -10.59 2.54 -20.18
CA ARG A 67 -9.43 2.03 -20.94
C ARG A 67 -9.27 2.77 -22.25
N HIS A 68 -8.09 2.75 -22.87
CA HIS A 68 -7.96 3.27 -24.22
C HIS A 68 -8.87 2.50 -25.18
N GLY A 69 -9.48 3.21 -26.14
CA GLY A 69 -10.35 2.59 -27.15
C GLY A 69 -9.57 1.87 -28.26
N ASN A 70 -8.25 1.96 -28.24
CA ASN A 70 -7.31 1.37 -29.19
C ASN A 70 -6.13 0.76 -28.43
N SER A 71 -5.42 -0.17 -29.05
CA SER A 71 -4.17 -0.73 -28.50
C SER A 71 -3.20 0.39 -28.10
N THR A 72 -2.64 0.25 -26.90
CA THR A 72 -1.43 0.93 -26.42
C THR A 72 -0.20 0.11 -26.84
N PRO A 73 1.02 0.67 -26.86
CA PRO A 73 2.25 -0.09 -27.10
C PRO A 73 2.45 -1.24 -26.12
N GLU A 74 2.02 -1.06 -24.87
CA GLU A 74 2.12 -2.04 -23.81
C GLU A 74 1.04 -3.13 -23.94
N GLU A 75 -0.14 -2.80 -24.49
CA GLU A 75 -1.36 -3.64 -24.54
C GLU A 75 -1.61 -4.36 -23.20
N ALA A 76 -1.38 -3.67 -22.08
CA ALA A 76 -1.35 -4.29 -20.77
C ALA A 76 -2.77 -4.60 -20.28
N LYS A 77 -2.94 -5.73 -19.59
CA LYS A 77 -4.18 -6.06 -18.88
C LYS A 77 -4.05 -5.65 -17.42
N GLU A 78 -5.01 -4.92 -16.90
CA GLU A 78 -5.17 -4.66 -15.47
C GLU A 78 -5.14 -5.96 -14.68
N THR A 79 -4.54 -5.89 -13.50
CA THR A 79 -4.44 -6.99 -12.56
C THR A 79 -5.07 -6.60 -11.23
N LEU A 80 -5.62 -7.59 -10.53
CA LEU A 80 -6.09 -7.37 -9.16
C LEU A 80 -4.88 -7.14 -8.24
N PRO A 81 -4.87 -6.05 -7.45
CA PRO A 81 -3.75 -5.78 -6.55
C PRO A 81 -3.49 -6.92 -5.57
N PRO A 82 -2.22 -7.23 -5.25
CA PRO A 82 -1.90 -8.20 -4.20
C PRO A 82 -2.41 -7.72 -2.84
N SER A 83 -2.67 -8.69 -1.94
CA SER A 83 -3.09 -8.40 -0.57
C SER A 83 -2.34 -9.22 0.46
N LEU A 84 -2.30 -8.68 1.67
CA LEU A 84 -1.87 -9.36 2.88
C LEU A 84 -2.99 -9.35 3.92
N GLY A 85 -3.04 -10.38 4.76
CA GLY A 85 -3.94 -10.41 5.91
C GLY A 85 -3.45 -9.49 7.02
N VAL A 86 -4.36 -8.72 7.61
CA VAL A 86 -4.13 -7.85 8.78
C VAL A 86 -5.29 -7.99 9.76
N ALA A 87 -5.10 -7.53 10.99
CA ALA A 87 -6.16 -7.29 11.95
C ALA A 87 -6.23 -5.79 12.29
N GLY A 88 -7.40 -5.33 12.75
CA GLY A 88 -7.53 -3.96 13.25
C GLY A 88 -6.54 -3.69 14.38
N GLY A 89 -5.79 -2.59 14.27
CA GLY A 89 -4.70 -2.20 15.17
C GLY A 89 -3.31 -2.65 14.72
N ASP A 90 -3.18 -3.50 13.70
CA ASP A 90 -1.88 -3.83 13.12
C ASP A 90 -1.21 -2.58 12.53
N ILE A 91 0.11 -2.47 12.70
CA ILE A 91 0.93 -1.41 12.11
C ILE A 91 1.60 -1.97 10.85
N VAL A 92 1.24 -1.42 9.70
CA VAL A 92 1.85 -1.73 8.41
C VAL A 92 2.94 -0.69 8.11
N ARG A 93 4.15 -1.16 7.80
CA ARG A 93 5.26 -0.35 7.29
C ARG A 93 5.66 -0.89 5.94
N VAL A 94 5.86 -0.02 4.97
CA VAL A 94 6.31 -0.40 3.63
C VAL A 94 7.68 0.22 3.40
N LEU A 95 8.58 -0.55 2.81
CA LEU A 95 9.90 -0.10 2.42
C LEU A 95 10.03 -0.27 0.92
N ASP A 96 10.34 0.83 0.23
CA ASP A 96 10.87 0.76 -1.12
C ASP A 96 12.32 0.23 -1.12
N PRO A 97 12.59 -0.95 -1.69
CA PRO A 97 13.93 -1.38 -2.04
C PRO A 97 14.48 -0.54 -3.20
N VAL A 98 15.81 -0.52 -3.33
CA VAL A 98 16.55 0.25 -4.36
C VAL A 98 16.27 -0.18 -5.82
N SER A 99 15.24 -0.99 -6.10
CA SER A 99 14.98 -1.52 -7.44
C SER A 99 13.50 -1.53 -7.80
N GLY A 100 13.20 -0.96 -8.96
CA GLY A 100 11.86 -0.93 -9.54
C GLY A 100 11.55 0.43 -10.10
N GLY A 101 10.40 0.52 -10.76
CA GLY A 101 9.87 1.75 -11.31
C GLY A 101 8.74 1.43 -12.27
N ILE A 102 7.82 2.38 -12.43
CA ILE A 102 6.71 2.28 -13.37
C ILE A 102 6.77 3.46 -14.34
N ASN A 103 6.53 3.18 -15.61
CA ASN A 103 6.22 4.18 -16.62
C ASN A 103 4.70 4.19 -16.80
N PHE A 104 4.08 5.35 -16.60
CA PHE A 104 2.64 5.57 -16.69
C PHE A 104 2.29 6.67 -17.71
N PHE A 105 3.07 6.73 -18.79
CA PHE A 105 2.89 7.68 -19.90
C PHE A 105 2.95 7.00 -21.26
N ASN A 106 2.44 5.75 -21.38
CA ASN A 106 2.35 5.09 -22.69
C ASN A 106 3.72 5.04 -23.40
N GLY A 107 4.77 4.71 -22.63
CA GLY A 107 6.16 4.70 -23.08
C GLY A 107 6.76 6.03 -23.55
N ASN A 108 6.00 7.15 -23.53
CA ASN A 108 6.40 8.41 -24.18
C ASN A 108 7.41 9.23 -23.38
N LEU A 109 7.45 9.06 -22.06
CA LEU A 109 8.52 9.60 -21.23
C LEU A 109 9.58 8.52 -21.09
N ASN A 110 10.82 8.78 -21.51
CA ASN A 110 11.96 7.88 -21.35
C ASN A 110 12.39 7.77 -19.87
N GLY A 111 11.51 7.32 -18.98
CA GLY A 111 11.77 7.24 -17.55
C GLY A 111 10.77 6.34 -16.83
N PHE A 112 11.31 5.55 -15.90
CA PHE A 112 10.53 4.87 -14.87
C PHE A 112 10.58 5.72 -13.60
N PHE A 113 9.43 5.87 -12.95
CA PHE A 113 9.30 6.60 -11.69
C PHE A 113 9.24 5.61 -10.53
N GLY A 114 9.90 5.94 -9.42
CA GLY A 114 9.82 5.12 -8.19
C GLY A 114 8.46 5.22 -7.49
N PRO A 115 8.27 4.54 -6.36
CA PRO A 115 7.02 4.51 -5.60
C PRO A 115 6.49 5.86 -5.11
N GLU A 116 7.34 6.88 -4.97
CA GLU A 116 6.90 8.26 -4.72
C GLU A 116 6.03 8.85 -5.86
N GLY A 117 6.09 8.22 -7.04
CA GLY A 117 5.46 8.72 -8.24
C GLY A 117 6.22 9.89 -8.83
N ASN A 118 5.49 10.79 -9.51
CA ASN A 118 6.06 12.03 -10.01
C ASN A 118 5.15 13.24 -9.76
N SER A 119 5.68 14.42 -10.09
CA SER A 119 4.94 15.69 -10.08
C SER A 119 4.51 16.18 -8.67
N SER A 120 3.72 17.26 -8.65
CA SER A 120 3.18 17.88 -7.43
C SER A 120 2.17 16.97 -6.69
N LEU A 121 1.95 17.17 -5.39
CA LEU A 121 0.90 16.50 -4.60
C LEU A 121 -0.54 16.80 -5.06
N THR A 122 -0.70 17.74 -6.00
CA THR A 122 -1.99 18.10 -6.62
C THR A 122 -2.14 17.53 -8.03
N SER A 123 -1.23 16.66 -8.46
CA SER A 123 -1.12 16.26 -9.88
C SER A 123 -2.07 15.12 -10.26
N SER A 124 -2.64 14.42 -9.28
CA SER A 124 -3.72 13.44 -9.45
C SER A 124 -4.98 13.88 -8.69
N THR A 125 -6.14 13.79 -9.33
CA THR A 125 -7.46 13.89 -8.67
C THR A 125 -8.40 12.86 -9.27
N ILE A 126 -8.37 11.66 -8.70
CA ILE A 126 -9.03 10.47 -9.21
C ILE A 126 -10.25 10.15 -8.34
N ALA A 127 -11.38 9.85 -8.97
CA ALA A 127 -12.62 9.45 -8.33
C ALA A 127 -12.49 8.05 -7.71
N GLY A 128 -13.39 7.71 -6.78
CA GLY A 128 -13.44 6.37 -6.21
C GLY A 128 -14.20 5.39 -7.09
N PHE A 129 -14.11 4.10 -6.76
CA PHE A 129 -14.83 3.04 -7.46
C PHE A 129 -15.24 1.93 -6.48
N GLY A 130 -16.49 1.44 -6.59
CA GLY A 130 -16.92 0.24 -5.87
C GLY A 130 -16.86 0.31 -4.34
N GLY A 131 -16.94 1.49 -3.72
CA GLY A 131 -16.76 1.62 -2.26
C GLY A 131 -15.30 1.76 -1.82
N ILE A 132 -14.37 1.85 -2.76
CA ILE A 132 -13.01 2.36 -2.56
C ILE A 132 -13.04 3.87 -2.82
N SER A 133 -12.42 4.66 -1.95
CA SER A 133 -12.34 6.11 -2.10
C SER A 133 -11.56 6.50 -3.36
N GLY A 134 -11.65 7.77 -3.75
CA GLY A 134 -10.73 8.33 -4.73
C GLY A 134 -9.31 8.47 -4.18
N TYR A 135 -8.44 9.08 -4.98
CA TYR A 135 -7.06 9.42 -4.63
C TYR A 135 -6.70 10.85 -5.07
N LYS A 136 -6.00 11.57 -4.20
CA LYS A 136 -5.44 12.90 -4.49
C LYS A 136 -4.01 12.99 -3.98
N GLY A 137 -3.04 13.04 -4.88
CA GLY A 137 -1.61 13.00 -4.56
C GLY A 137 -0.73 13.11 -5.81
N THR A 138 0.47 12.52 -5.76
CA THR A 138 1.38 12.41 -6.91
C THR A 138 0.92 11.35 -7.90
N GLN A 139 1.35 11.47 -9.16
CA GLN A 139 1.02 10.54 -10.25
C GLN A 139 1.81 9.24 -10.11
N GLY A 140 1.14 8.09 -10.30
CA GLY A 140 1.76 6.77 -10.28
C GLY A 140 2.34 6.36 -8.93
N ALA A 141 2.00 7.03 -7.83
CA ALA A 141 2.52 6.64 -6.50
C ALA A 141 2.10 5.22 -6.10
N LEU A 142 2.92 4.57 -5.29
CA LEU A 142 2.49 3.41 -4.53
C LEU A 142 1.45 3.85 -3.49
N VAL A 143 0.31 3.18 -3.50
CA VAL A 143 -0.78 3.41 -2.55
C VAL A 143 -1.26 2.12 -1.92
N GLY A 144 -1.97 2.26 -0.81
CA GLY A 144 -2.64 1.14 -0.16
C GLY A 144 -4.10 1.43 0.15
N VAL A 145 -4.85 0.35 0.45
CA VAL A 145 -6.20 0.43 0.99
C VAL A 145 -6.45 -0.73 1.96
N PHE A 146 -7.03 -0.43 3.12
CA PHE A 146 -7.50 -1.44 4.06
C PHE A 146 -8.92 -1.84 3.75
N LEU A 147 -9.22 -3.14 3.73
CA LEU A 147 -10.55 -3.69 3.51
C LEU A 147 -10.89 -4.72 4.59
N ASP A 148 -12.19 -4.91 4.81
CA ASP A 148 -12.71 -6.04 5.59
C ASP A 148 -12.81 -7.29 4.71
N GLY A 149 -13.52 -8.33 5.17
CA GLY A 149 -13.69 -9.57 4.41
C GLY A 149 -14.69 -9.50 3.25
N SER A 150 -15.43 -8.40 3.09
CA SER A 150 -16.44 -8.26 2.06
C SER A 150 -15.85 -7.86 0.70
N ILE A 151 -16.60 -8.12 -0.37
CA ILE A 151 -16.31 -7.53 -1.68
C ILE A 151 -16.75 -6.06 -1.60
N PRO A 152 -15.86 -5.08 -1.86
CA PRO A 152 -16.27 -3.69 -1.89
C PRO A 152 -17.11 -3.49 -3.17
N SER A 153 -18.44 -3.55 -3.07
CA SER A 153 -19.33 -3.28 -4.20
C SER A 153 -20.56 -2.50 -3.75
N GLY A 154 -20.78 -1.31 -4.33
CA GLY A 154 -22.03 -0.56 -4.20
C GLY A 154 -22.28 0.16 -2.86
N GLY A 155 -21.28 0.28 -1.97
CA GLY A 155 -21.36 1.10 -0.76
C GLY A 155 -20.96 2.58 -0.98
N PRO A 156 -21.34 3.52 -0.09
CA PRO A 156 -20.84 4.89 -0.16
C PRO A 156 -19.31 4.87 -0.05
N MET A 157 -18.64 5.51 -1.00
CA MET A 157 -17.19 5.60 -0.99
C MET A 157 -16.74 6.46 0.20
N PRO A 158 -15.70 6.04 0.95
CA PRO A 158 -15.10 6.88 1.96
C PRO A 158 -14.58 8.20 1.37
N THR A 159 -14.48 9.23 2.20
CA THR A 159 -13.89 10.51 1.79
C THR A 159 -12.46 10.31 1.33
N THR A 160 -12.13 10.85 0.14
CA THR A 160 -10.77 10.85 -0.40
C THR A 160 -9.83 11.63 0.51
N LEU A 161 -8.69 11.02 0.88
CA LEU A 161 -7.58 11.73 1.52
C LEU A 161 -6.92 12.67 0.51
N ASP A 162 -6.71 13.93 0.91
CA ASP A 162 -6.09 14.95 0.09
C ASP A 162 -4.64 15.18 0.54
N PHE A 163 -3.68 14.56 -0.15
CA PHE A 163 -2.28 14.63 0.24
C PHE A 163 -1.62 15.98 -0.07
N ALA A 164 -2.28 16.88 -0.81
CA ALA A 164 -1.86 18.28 -0.86
C ALA A 164 -2.13 19.03 0.46
N VAL A 165 -3.07 18.53 1.28
CA VAL A 165 -3.41 19.06 2.61
C VAL A 165 -2.72 18.28 3.72
N VAL A 166 -2.75 16.94 3.65
CA VAL A 166 -2.12 16.05 4.63
C VAL A 166 -0.60 16.13 4.55
N GLY A 167 -0.04 16.31 3.35
CA GLY A 167 1.38 16.16 3.07
C GLY A 167 1.81 14.69 3.02
N THR A 168 3.06 14.44 2.64
CA THR A 168 3.66 13.10 2.59
C THR A 168 4.73 12.87 3.66
N ASP A 169 5.08 13.90 4.44
CA ASP A 169 6.09 13.84 5.49
C ASP A 169 5.45 13.61 6.87
N PHE A 170 4.86 12.42 7.07
CA PHE A 170 4.17 12.06 8.31
C PHE A 170 4.69 10.76 8.90
N ALA A 171 4.82 10.67 10.23
CA ALA A 171 5.28 9.43 10.85
C ALA A 171 4.18 8.34 10.90
N SER A 172 2.91 8.74 11.01
CA SER A 172 1.80 7.80 11.12
C SER A 172 0.52 8.33 10.49
N LEU A 173 -0.27 7.41 9.93
CA LEU A 173 -1.59 7.66 9.37
C LEU A 173 -2.54 6.52 9.78
N SER A 174 -3.82 6.83 10.03
CA SER A 174 -4.87 5.84 10.35
C SER A 174 -5.98 5.89 9.30
N PRO A 175 -5.78 5.28 8.12
CA PRO A 175 -6.80 5.27 7.06
C PRO A 175 -8.05 4.48 7.47
N GLY A 176 -9.22 4.91 6.99
CA GLY A 176 -10.46 4.15 7.13
C GLY A 176 -10.52 2.91 6.22
N LEU A 177 -11.51 2.04 6.44
CA LEU A 177 -11.82 0.97 5.50
C LEU A 177 -12.24 1.55 4.14
N GLY A 178 -11.71 0.99 3.06
CA GLY A 178 -11.94 1.46 1.69
C GLY A 178 -11.26 2.79 1.36
N GLN A 179 -10.52 3.40 2.29
CA GLN A 179 -9.86 4.69 2.05
C GLN A 179 -8.46 4.47 1.50
N VAL A 180 -8.23 4.93 0.27
CA VAL A 180 -6.91 4.89 -0.39
C VAL A 180 -5.98 5.88 0.31
N PHE A 181 -4.77 5.44 0.62
CA PHE A 181 -3.73 6.25 1.24
C PHE A 181 -2.41 6.17 0.48
N PHE A 182 -1.68 7.29 0.45
CA PHE A 182 -0.34 7.39 -0.08
C PHE A 182 0.64 6.58 0.76
N ILE A 183 1.47 5.79 0.10
CA ILE A 183 2.59 5.08 0.73
C ILE A 183 3.91 5.69 0.29
N GLY A 184 4.07 5.91 -1.02
CA GLY A 184 5.33 6.42 -1.56
C GLY A 184 6.46 5.42 -1.41
N ASP A 185 7.66 5.92 -1.12
CA ASP A 185 8.83 5.12 -0.72
C ASP A 185 8.70 4.52 0.70
N GLY A 186 7.67 4.96 1.43
CA GLY A 186 7.31 4.49 2.77
C GLY A 186 8.06 5.20 3.89
N GLN A 187 8.72 6.33 3.63
CA GLN A 187 9.47 7.09 4.62
C GLN A 187 9.21 8.60 4.55
N THR A 188 9.34 9.23 5.71
CA THR A 188 9.50 10.67 5.82
C THR A 188 10.78 11.13 5.14
N SER A 189 10.88 12.42 4.84
CA SER A 189 12.11 13.08 4.36
C SER A 189 13.31 12.89 5.30
N GLY A 190 13.07 12.57 6.58
CA GLY A 190 14.09 12.25 7.58
C GLY A 190 14.48 10.76 7.68
N GLY A 191 13.92 9.89 6.83
CA GLY A 191 14.20 8.45 6.82
C GLY A 191 13.47 7.64 7.91
N VAL A 192 12.48 8.24 8.57
CA VAL A 192 11.57 7.53 9.50
C VAL A 192 10.49 6.84 8.69
N PHE A 193 10.24 5.55 8.96
CA PHE A 193 9.16 4.81 8.32
C PHE A 193 7.78 5.41 8.59
N HIS A 194 6.93 5.42 7.56
CA HIS A 194 5.50 5.64 7.70
C HIS A 194 4.86 4.44 8.43
N GLU A 195 4.01 4.74 9.40
CA GLU A 195 3.21 3.76 10.13
C GLU A 195 1.74 3.89 9.78
N PHE A 196 1.22 2.91 9.03
CA PHE A 196 -0.19 2.83 8.66
C PHE A 196 -0.92 1.91 9.64
N VAL A 197 -1.81 2.49 10.45
CA VAL A 197 -2.58 1.74 11.45
C VAL A 197 -3.83 1.16 10.79
N ALA A 198 -3.94 -0.16 10.77
CA ALA A 198 -5.10 -0.86 10.24
C ALA A 198 -6.36 -0.48 11.06
N PRO A 199 -7.45 -0.02 10.42
CA PRO A 199 -8.66 0.38 11.11
C PRO A 199 -9.38 -0.84 11.72
N THR A 200 -10.24 -0.59 12.72
CA THR A 200 -11.11 -1.64 13.28
C THR A 200 -11.93 -2.32 12.17
N GLY A 201 -11.95 -3.66 12.17
CA GLY A 201 -12.64 -4.45 11.17
C GLY A 201 -11.83 -4.78 9.92
N ALA A 202 -10.63 -4.20 9.75
CA ALA A 202 -9.74 -4.59 8.67
C ALA A 202 -9.32 -6.06 8.80
N THR A 203 -9.37 -6.76 7.67
CA THR A 203 -8.88 -8.14 7.53
C THR A 203 -7.81 -8.27 6.44
N ARG A 204 -7.72 -7.26 5.56
CA ARG A 204 -6.84 -7.24 4.40
C ARG A 204 -6.27 -5.84 4.18
N VAL A 205 -5.03 -5.78 3.69
CA VAL A 205 -4.43 -4.59 3.09
C VAL A 205 -4.01 -4.91 1.67
N PHE A 206 -4.32 -4.02 0.74
CA PHE A 206 -3.97 -4.12 -0.68
C PHE A 206 -2.95 -3.04 -1.06
N PHE A 207 -2.13 -3.32 -2.07
CA PHE A 207 -1.09 -2.43 -2.57
C PHE A 207 -1.15 -2.35 -4.09
N GLY A 208 -1.14 -1.15 -4.65
CA GLY A 208 -1.31 -0.94 -6.08
C GLY A 208 -0.95 0.47 -6.50
N VAL A 209 -1.38 0.83 -7.71
CA VAL A 209 -1.15 2.14 -8.31
C VAL A 209 -2.51 2.82 -8.55
N PRO A 210 -2.67 4.13 -8.26
CA PRO A 210 -3.83 4.89 -8.65
C PRO A 210 -3.59 5.52 -10.02
N ASP A 211 -4.49 5.29 -10.97
CA ASP A 211 -4.34 5.83 -12.31
C ASP A 211 -5.69 6.20 -12.94
N ALA A 212 -5.62 7.13 -13.89
CA ALA A 212 -6.73 7.65 -14.67
C ALA A 212 -6.18 8.40 -15.89
N PHE A 213 -7.05 8.62 -16.89
CA PHE A 213 -6.71 9.48 -18.02
C PHE A 213 -6.31 10.89 -17.56
N ALA A 214 -5.11 11.32 -17.96
CA ALA A 214 -4.49 12.56 -17.49
C ALA A 214 -4.49 12.71 -15.95
N PHE A 215 -4.53 11.58 -15.23
CA PHE A 215 -4.54 11.49 -13.76
C PHE A 215 -5.74 12.17 -13.10
N ASN A 216 -6.86 12.33 -13.83
CA ASN A 216 -8.04 13.03 -13.34
C ASN A 216 -9.35 12.30 -13.69
N GLY A 217 -10.31 12.34 -12.78
CA GLY A 217 -11.66 11.81 -13.03
C GLY A 217 -11.77 10.31 -12.77
N VAL A 218 -12.44 9.58 -13.65
CA VAL A 218 -12.73 8.14 -13.47
C VAL A 218 -11.42 7.33 -13.50
N PRO A 219 -11.21 6.40 -12.55
CA PRO A 219 -10.09 5.46 -12.58
C PRO A 219 -9.91 4.75 -13.92
N GLY A 220 -8.67 4.44 -14.33
CA GLY A 220 -8.42 3.77 -15.60
C GLY A 220 -7.00 3.95 -16.12
N ALA A 221 -6.83 3.79 -17.44
CA ALA A 221 -5.58 4.02 -18.19
C ALA A 221 -4.40 3.09 -17.86
N TYR A 222 -4.57 2.11 -16.97
CA TYR A 222 -3.56 1.12 -16.61
C TYR A 222 -3.01 0.28 -17.76
N ASP A 223 -3.70 0.26 -18.90
CA ASP A 223 -3.33 -0.48 -20.10
C ASP A 223 -2.09 0.10 -20.81
N ASP A 224 -1.63 1.29 -20.41
CA ASP A 224 -0.40 1.92 -20.88
C ASP A 224 0.74 1.96 -19.83
N ASN A 225 0.54 1.25 -18.71
CA ASN A 225 1.53 1.16 -17.63
C ASN A 225 2.54 0.02 -17.87
N ASP A 226 3.83 0.35 -17.80
CA ASP A 226 4.94 -0.61 -17.87
C ASP A 226 5.78 -0.60 -16.58
N GLY A 227 6.35 -1.74 -16.24
CA GLY A 227 7.24 -1.91 -15.09
C GLY A 227 6.54 -2.36 -13.81
N SER A 228 7.27 -2.24 -12.71
CA SER A 228 6.83 -2.72 -11.39
C SER A 228 7.63 -2.08 -10.25
N TYR A 229 6.99 -1.96 -9.10
CA TYR A 229 7.67 -1.78 -7.82
C TYR A 229 7.96 -3.13 -7.19
N LYS A 230 9.14 -3.29 -6.62
CA LYS A 230 9.38 -4.34 -5.63
C LYS A 230 9.24 -3.65 -4.30
N ILE A 231 8.55 -4.23 -3.33
CA ILE A 231 8.39 -3.62 -2.00
C ILE A 231 8.63 -4.67 -0.93
N ARG A 232 9.02 -4.21 0.26
CA ARG A 232 9.03 -5.03 1.46
C ARG A 232 8.04 -4.49 2.48
N VAL A 233 7.08 -5.31 2.87
CA VAL A 233 6.03 -4.94 3.82
C VAL A 233 6.30 -5.60 5.15
N GLY A 234 6.35 -4.82 6.23
CA GLY A 234 6.35 -5.30 7.60
C GLY A 234 4.98 -5.10 8.24
N ILE A 235 4.38 -6.17 8.74
CA ILE A 235 3.17 -6.13 9.59
C ILE A 235 3.64 -6.31 11.02
N ASN A 236 3.51 -5.27 11.84
CA ASN A 236 4.02 -5.19 13.21
C ASN A 236 5.53 -5.49 13.32
N ALA A 237 6.24 -5.33 12.21
CA ALA A 237 7.66 -5.51 12.06
C ALA A 237 8.25 -4.29 11.36
N ILE A 238 9.54 -4.06 11.57
CA ILE A 238 10.30 -3.12 10.76
C ILE A 238 10.85 -3.90 9.56
N PRO A 239 10.47 -3.59 8.31
CA PRO A 239 11.04 -4.24 7.14
C PRO A 239 12.52 -3.87 7.01
N THR A 240 13.40 -4.87 6.85
CA THR A 240 14.84 -4.67 6.70
C THR A 240 15.31 -5.06 5.30
N ILE A 241 16.30 -4.36 4.73
CA ILE A 241 16.99 -4.81 3.52
C ILE A 241 18.07 -5.83 3.91
N PRO A 242 18.00 -7.09 3.44
CA PRO A 242 19.09 -8.04 3.60
C PRO A 242 20.36 -7.41 3.03
N LEU A 243 21.42 -7.35 3.84
CA LEU A 243 22.73 -6.94 3.34
C LEU A 243 23.08 -7.83 2.13
N PRO A 244 23.61 -7.25 1.03
CA PRO A 244 24.15 -8.06 -0.05
C PRO A 244 25.14 -9.06 0.55
N ALA A 245 25.04 -10.34 0.18
CA ALA A 245 25.86 -11.41 0.78
C ALA A 245 27.38 -11.10 0.79
N GLY A 246 27.85 -10.27 -0.16
CA GLY A 246 29.23 -9.78 -0.22
C GLY A 246 29.64 -8.80 0.90
N ALA A 247 28.71 -8.04 1.50
CA ALA A 247 29.01 -7.10 2.58
C ALA A 247 29.35 -7.82 3.89
N LEU A 248 28.70 -8.97 4.16
CA LEU A 248 29.02 -9.82 5.31
C LEU A 248 30.40 -10.47 5.16
N LEU A 249 30.80 -10.84 3.93
CA LEU A 249 32.13 -11.35 3.63
C LEU A 249 33.22 -10.30 3.87
N LEU A 250 33.01 -9.04 3.47
CA LEU A 250 33.96 -7.95 3.72
C LEU A 250 34.15 -7.65 5.23
N ILE A 251 33.07 -7.67 6.02
CA ILE A 251 33.15 -7.50 7.48
C ILE A 251 33.92 -8.67 8.12
N SER A 252 33.68 -9.90 7.66
CA SER A 252 34.40 -11.08 8.15
C SER A 252 35.88 -11.10 7.75
N ALA A 253 36.21 -10.64 6.53
CA ALA A 253 37.58 -10.54 6.05
C ALA A 253 38.40 -9.50 6.83
N LEU A 254 37.82 -8.31 7.09
CA LEU A 254 38.47 -7.27 7.90
C LEU A 254 38.70 -7.72 9.36
N GLY A 255 37.77 -8.48 9.93
CA GLY A 255 37.93 -9.08 11.27
C GLY A 255 39.07 -10.10 11.33
N ALA A 256 39.25 -10.92 10.29
CA ALA A 256 40.33 -11.90 10.20
C ALA A 256 41.72 -11.23 10.05
N PHE A 257 41.83 -10.14 9.29
CA PHE A 257 43.10 -9.40 9.16
C PHE A 257 43.50 -8.67 10.46
N GLY A 258 42.54 -8.16 11.24
CA GLY A 258 42.80 -7.53 12.54
C GLY A 258 43.34 -8.51 13.60
N LEU A 259 42.91 -9.77 13.57
CA LEU A 259 43.40 -10.83 14.47
C LEU A 259 44.80 -11.33 14.11
N ILE A 260 45.17 -11.29 12.83
CA ILE A 260 46.52 -11.66 12.36
C ILE A 260 47.54 -10.55 12.69
N GLY A 261 47.13 -9.27 12.60
CA GLY A 261 47.99 -8.13 12.94
C GLY A 261 48.34 -8.00 14.43
N ARG A 262 47.52 -8.53 15.34
CA ARG A 262 47.75 -8.48 16.80
C ARG A 262 48.66 -9.57 17.35
N ARG A 263 49.09 -10.55 16.56
CA ARG A 263 50.03 -11.61 16.97
C ARG A 263 51.50 -11.30 16.67
N ARG A 264 51.81 -10.07 16.22
CA ARG A 264 53.17 -9.58 16.01
C ARG A 264 53.34 -8.21 16.69
N ALA A 265 53.33 -8.21 18.00
CA ALA A 265 53.88 -7.16 18.86
C ALA A 265 54.39 -7.83 20.15
#